data_AF-A0A7V1PKF4-F1
#
_entry.id   AF-A0A7V1PKF4-F1
#
_cell.length_a   1.000
_cell.length_b   1.000
_cell.length_c   1.000
_cell.angle_alpha   90.00
_cell.angle_beta   90.00
_cell.angle_gamma   90.00
#
_symmetry.space_group_name_H-M   'P 1'
#
loop_
_entity.id
_entity.type
_entity.pdbx_description
1 polymer ?
#
loop_
_entity_poly.entity_id
_entity_poly.type
_entity_poly.pdbx_seq_one_letter_code
_entity_poly.pdbx_strand_id
1 'polypeptide(L)'
;MTKFFTQSFFSNDIGIDLGTTNTLVYVRGKGVIRNEPTVVAVNVKTNQLVAVGHEAKKMLGKTPPHIRTVQPLSHGVISDFEITQELLEYVIHKAQEERTRMFGPRVVIGVPTGVTNVESRAVRDAAVAAGAREVHIVEEPIAGAVGSKLPIHEAFGTMVLDIGGGTCDIAVLSLNGSVASKSSHIAGDRFNENIIDYIRSEFRLLVGERTAEEIKIGVGSALPLPEPLERAVRGRDLATGLPREIIITDTHVRESLSVSLDGLLDALKEVIEQTPPELLSDILERGVVVFGGGALLRGLPELLEKMLGVPVRISPDPLTAVARGTGIITETPELFKEIFLHEEEILSQT
;
A
#
# COMPACT_ATOMS: atom_id res chain seq x y z
N MET A 1 -27.14 26.85 24.32
CA MET A 1 -26.71 25.96 25.42
C MET A 1 -25.51 25.16 24.97
N THR A 2 -24.36 25.62 25.40
CA THR A 2 -23.00 25.20 25.03
C THR A 2 -22.72 23.82 25.62
N LYS A 3 -22.75 22.76 24.81
CA LYS A 3 -22.32 21.43 25.22
C LYS A 3 -20.87 21.20 24.79
N PHE A 4 -19.97 21.38 25.76
CA PHE A 4 -18.71 20.67 25.97
C PHE A 4 -17.91 20.27 24.71
N PHE A 5 -17.21 21.25 24.13
CA PHE A 5 -15.89 21.03 23.52
C PHE A 5 -14.85 20.90 24.65
N THR A 6 -14.82 19.78 25.36
CA THR A 6 -13.61 19.37 26.07
C THR A 6 -12.77 18.60 25.06
N GLN A 7 -11.93 19.35 24.33
CA GLN A 7 -10.84 18.81 23.52
C GLN A 7 -10.03 17.83 24.38
N SER A 8 -10.08 16.55 24.02
CA SER A 8 -9.14 15.55 24.53
C SER A 8 -7.77 15.86 23.95
N PHE A 9 -7.01 16.73 24.61
CA PHE A 9 -5.58 16.98 24.33
C PHE A 9 -4.68 15.76 24.66
N PHE A 10 -5.27 14.61 25.01
CA PHE A 10 -4.58 13.41 25.50
C PHE A 10 -4.88 12.14 24.68
N SER A 11 -5.50 12.21 23.50
CA SER A 11 -5.72 10.98 22.72
C SER A 11 -4.45 10.54 21.98
N ASN A 12 -4.03 9.30 22.25
CA ASN A 12 -2.98 8.58 21.52
C ASN A 12 -3.62 7.94 20.29
N ASP A 13 -4.11 8.77 19.38
CA ASP A 13 -4.74 8.30 18.14
C ASP A 13 -3.66 8.09 17.08
N ILE A 14 -3.65 6.89 16.49
CA ILE A 14 -2.65 6.43 15.53
C ILE A 14 -3.36 5.96 14.26
N GLY A 15 -2.96 6.51 13.12
CA GLY A 15 -3.31 5.95 11.81
C GLY A 15 -2.17 5.08 11.31
N ILE A 16 -2.48 3.88 10.82
CA ILE A 16 -1.48 2.96 10.25
C ILE A 16 -1.92 2.59 8.84
N ASP A 17 -1.00 2.78 7.91
CA ASP A 17 -1.03 2.14 6.59
C ASP A 17 -0.12 0.92 6.71
N LEU A 18 -0.73 -0.27 6.72
CA LEU A 18 -0.03 -1.55 6.90
C LEU A 18 0.22 -2.18 5.53
N GLY A 19 0.97 -1.50 4.68
CA GLY A 19 1.23 -1.94 3.30
C GLY A 19 2.27 -3.05 3.21
N THR A 20 2.20 -3.86 2.14
CA THR A 20 3.13 -4.99 1.87
C THR A 20 4.60 -4.58 1.84
N THR A 21 4.91 -3.42 1.26
CA THR A 21 6.31 -2.94 1.11
C THR A 21 6.71 -1.99 2.24
N ASN A 22 5.80 -1.13 2.68
CA ASN A 22 6.05 -0.08 3.66
C ASN A 22 4.88 0.04 4.64
N THR A 23 5.22 0.19 5.92
CA THR A 23 4.30 0.53 6.99
C THR A 23 4.50 2.01 7.34
N LEU A 24 3.45 2.81 7.24
CA LEU A 24 3.48 4.23 7.60
C LEU A 24 2.62 4.48 8.82
N VAL A 25 3.10 5.37 9.69
CA VAL A 25 2.40 5.70 10.94
C VAL A 25 2.16 7.19 11.03
N TYR A 26 0.88 7.54 11.15
CA TYR A 26 0.39 8.86 11.48
C TYR A 26 0.09 8.94 12.97
N VAL A 27 0.52 10.03 13.62
CA VAL A 27 0.12 10.35 14.99
C VAL A 27 -0.64 11.66 15.00
N ARG A 28 -1.82 11.66 15.63
CA ARG A 28 -2.65 12.85 15.78
C ARG A 28 -1.87 14.04 16.32
N GLY A 29 -1.95 15.16 15.58
CA GLY A 29 -1.24 16.41 15.87
C GLY A 29 0.25 16.42 15.51
N LYS A 30 0.80 15.31 15.01
CA LYS A 30 2.20 15.21 14.53
C LYS A 30 2.32 14.92 13.03
N GLY A 31 1.26 14.39 12.41
CA GLY A 31 1.33 13.96 11.01
C GLY A 31 1.92 12.55 10.87
N VAL A 32 2.40 12.23 9.67
CA VAL A 32 3.15 10.99 9.41
C VAL A 32 4.53 11.10 10.04
N ILE A 33 4.78 10.31 11.08
CA ILE A 33 6.04 10.34 11.86
C ILE A 33 6.98 9.20 11.51
N ARG A 34 6.49 8.16 10.84
CA ARG A 34 7.27 6.98 10.46
C ARG A 34 6.86 6.49 9.08
N ASN A 35 7.86 6.03 8.34
CA ASN A 35 7.74 5.24 7.13
C ASN A 35 8.84 4.18 7.25
N GLU A 36 8.46 2.94 7.52
CA GLU A 36 9.39 1.82 7.69
C GLU A 36 9.07 0.76 6.64
N PRO A 37 10.07 0.10 6.02
CA PRO A 37 9.81 -1.11 5.27
C PRO A 37 9.05 -2.15 6.09
N THR A 38 8.07 -2.83 5.50
CA THR A 38 7.33 -3.91 6.15
C THR A 38 8.16 -5.20 6.13
N VAL A 39 9.31 -5.14 6.80
CA VAL A 39 10.30 -6.23 6.85
C VAL A 39 10.75 -6.40 8.30
N VAL A 40 10.79 -7.65 8.73
CA VAL A 40 11.22 -8.04 10.08
C VAL A 40 12.33 -9.08 9.96
N ALA A 41 13.38 -8.94 10.77
CA ALA A 41 14.42 -9.94 10.91
C ALA A 41 14.27 -10.64 12.26
N VAL A 42 14.23 -11.97 12.25
CA VAL A 42 14.13 -12.80 13.46
C VAL A 42 15.23 -13.84 13.51
N ASN A 43 15.65 -14.18 14.72
CA ASN A 43 16.53 -15.31 14.98
C ASN A 43 15.68 -16.58 15.04
N VAL A 44 15.81 -17.47 14.05
CA VAL A 44 14.97 -18.68 13.94
C VAL A 44 15.23 -19.72 15.03
N LYS A 45 16.32 -19.59 15.79
CA LYS A 45 16.63 -20.50 16.91
C LYS A 45 15.95 -20.07 18.20
N THR A 46 15.81 -18.76 18.41
CA THR A 46 15.26 -18.19 19.65
C THR A 46 13.89 -17.55 19.47
N ASN A 47 13.42 -17.42 18.22
CA ASN A 47 12.26 -16.63 17.81
C ASN A 47 12.32 -15.17 18.29
N GLN A 48 13.51 -14.64 18.58
CA GLN A 48 13.67 -13.26 19.02
C GLN A 48 13.77 -12.32 17.83
N LEU A 49 13.12 -11.17 17.98
CA LEU A 49 13.26 -10.02 17.10
C LEU A 49 14.72 -9.55 17.05
N VAL A 50 15.27 -9.42 15.85
CA VAL A 50 16.62 -8.91 15.59
C VAL A 50 16.57 -7.46 15.10
N ALA A 51 15.68 -7.18 14.15
CA ALA A 51 15.50 -5.86 13.58
C ALA A 51 14.11 -5.73 12.92
N VAL A 52 13.64 -4.49 12.78
CA VAL A 52 12.41 -4.12 12.06
C VAL A 52 12.73 -2.98 11.10
N GLY A 53 11.99 -2.88 10.01
CA GLY A 53 12.03 -1.70 9.15
C GLY A 53 13.31 -1.62 8.33
N HIS A 54 13.91 -0.43 8.29
CA HIS A 54 15.11 -0.18 7.49
C HIS A 54 16.29 -1.08 7.86
N GLU A 55 16.47 -1.38 9.15
CA GLU A 55 17.56 -2.25 9.60
C GLU A 55 17.34 -3.69 9.13
N ALA A 56 16.10 -4.20 9.17
CA ALA A 56 15.78 -5.52 8.64
C ALA A 56 15.92 -5.56 7.11
N LYS A 57 15.47 -4.51 6.39
CA LYS A 57 15.59 -4.41 4.92
C LYS A 57 17.04 -4.46 4.45
N LYS A 58 18.00 -3.89 5.20
CA LYS A 58 19.45 -3.96 4.88
C LYS A 58 19.99 -5.39 4.90
N MET A 59 19.35 -6.28 5.65
CA MET A 59 19.76 -7.68 5.81
C MET A 59 19.22 -8.60 4.70
N LEU A 60 18.23 -8.16 3.91
CA LEU A 60 17.62 -8.98 2.84
C LEU A 60 18.68 -9.52 1.87
N GLY A 61 18.66 -10.84 1.67
CA GLY A 61 19.61 -11.56 0.81
C GLY A 61 21.05 -11.64 1.36
N LYS A 62 21.29 -11.22 2.60
CA LYS A 62 22.63 -11.20 3.25
C LYS A 62 22.65 -11.90 4.61
N THR A 63 21.58 -12.59 4.99
CA THR A 63 21.46 -13.21 6.32
C THR A 63 22.26 -14.51 6.43
N PRO A 64 22.85 -14.80 7.60
CA PRO A 64 23.32 -16.15 7.92
C PRO A 64 22.13 -17.10 8.14
N PRO A 65 22.32 -18.44 8.12
CA PRO A 65 21.22 -19.41 8.21
C PRO A 65 20.33 -19.33 9.46
N HIS A 66 20.80 -18.69 10.54
CA HIS A 66 20.04 -18.54 11.79
C HIS A 66 19.26 -17.22 11.89
N ILE A 67 19.37 -16.34 10.89
CA ILE A 67 18.58 -15.11 10.79
C ILE A 67 17.71 -15.21 9.54
N ARG A 68 16.41 -14.98 9.72
CA ARG A 68 15.45 -14.95 8.62
C ARG A 68 14.84 -13.55 8.55
N THR A 69 14.95 -12.92 7.39
CA THR A 69 14.18 -11.72 7.04
C THR A 69 12.86 -12.14 6.43
N VAL A 70 11.76 -11.59 6.92
CA VAL A 70 10.39 -11.93 6.53
C VAL A 70 9.65 -10.64 6.19
N GLN A 71 8.90 -10.65 5.11
CA GLN A 71 7.79 -9.72 4.88
C GLN A 71 6.53 -10.40 5.40
N PRO A 72 5.94 -9.92 6.50
CA PRO A 72 4.82 -10.63 7.14
C PRO A 72 3.49 -10.43 6.41
N LEU A 73 3.45 -9.55 5.43
CA LEU A 73 2.30 -9.29 4.59
C LEU A 73 2.58 -9.78 3.17
N SER A 74 1.55 -10.30 2.52
CA SER A 74 1.58 -10.66 1.11
C SER A 74 0.25 -10.25 0.50
N HIS A 75 0.27 -9.59 -0.65
CA HIS A 75 -0.95 -9.09 -1.30
C HIS A 75 -1.87 -8.28 -0.36
N GLY A 76 -1.28 -7.50 0.55
CA GLY A 76 -2.01 -6.67 1.51
C GLY A 76 -2.71 -7.42 2.64
N VAL A 77 -2.52 -8.74 2.75
CA VAL A 77 -3.05 -9.57 3.84
C VAL A 77 -1.95 -10.16 4.71
N ILE A 78 -2.29 -10.51 5.95
CA ILE A 78 -1.34 -11.12 6.91
C ILE A 78 -1.00 -12.54 6.48
N SER A 79 0.28 -12.78 6.20
CA SER A 79 0.83 -14.11 5.90
C SER A 79 1.53 -14.77 7.10
N ASP A 80 1.96 -13.96 8.08
CA ASP A 80 2.61 -14.42 9.32
C ASP A 80 2.12 -13.53 10.47
N PHE A 81 1.25 -14.08 11.32
CA PHE A 81 0.57 -13.32 12.37
C PHE A 81 1.55 -12.87 13.46
N GLU A 82 2.39 -13.78 13.95
CA GLU A 82 3.36 -13.48 15.00
C GLU A 82 4.34 -12.40 14.56
N ILE A 83 4.84 -12.46 13.32
CA ILE A 83 5.75 -11.44 12.81
C ILE A 83 5.01 -10.11 12.55
N THR A 84 3.74 -10.14 12.15
CA THR A 84 2.92 -8.92 12.01
C THR A 84 2.69 -8.26 13.37
N GLN A 85 2.42 -9.04 14.41
CA GLN A 85 2.27 -8.53 15.77
C GLN A 85 3.55 -7.83 16.23
N GLU A 86 4.73 -8.44 16.05
CA GLU A 86 6.03 -7.84 16.40
C GLU A 86 6.28 -6.52 15.64
N LEU A 87 5.93 -6.48 14.34
CA LEU A 87 5.99 -5.26 13.53
C LEU A 87 5.08 -4.16 14.11
N LEU A 88 3.81 -4.50 14.37
CA LEU A 88 2.82 -3.57 14.92
C LEU A 88 3.22 -3.07 16.31
N GLU A 89 3.69 -3.96 17.19
CA GLU A 89 4.17 -3.63 18.53
C GLU A 89 5.33 -2.64 18.45
N TYR A 90 6.31 -2.89 17.56
CA TYR A 90 7.41 -1.97 17.31
C TYR A 90 6.91 -0.59 16.87
N VAL A 91 6.06 -0.50 15.83
CA VAL A 91 5.64 0.79 15.29
C VAL A 91 4.70 1.56 16.23
N ILE A 92 3.82 0.87 16.96
CA ILE A 92 2.94 1.45 17.97
C ILE A 92 3.76 1.97 19.14
N HIS A 93 4.70 1.18 19.68
CA HIS A 93 5.57 1.64 20.76
C HIS A 93 6.42 2.84 20.36
N LYS A 94 6.97 2.83 19.14
CA LYS A 94 7.72 3.97 18.58
C LYS A 94 6.85 5.22 18.45
N ALA A 95 5.59 5.07 18.05
CA ALA A 95 4.66 6.19 17.94
C ALA A 95 4.30 6.83 19.29
N GLN A 96 4.44 6.07 20.39
CA GLN A 96 4.12 6.51 21.75
C GLN A 96 5.34 6.91 22.60
N GLU A 97 6.57 6.91 22.07
CA GLU A 97 7.81 7.13 22.84
C GLU A 97 7.81 8.40 23.71
N GLU A 98 7.11 9.45 23.28
CA GLU A 98 7.06 10.74 23.99
C GLU A 98 5.88 10.87 24.98
N ARG A 99 5.06 9.84 25.18
CA ARG A 99 3.82 9.93 25.96
C ARG A 99 3.76 8.90 27.09
N THR A 100 3.13 9.28 28.20
CA THR A 100 2.91 8.39 29.34
C THR A 100 1.97 7.24 28.96
N ARG A 101 2.50 6.02 29.03
CA ARG A 101 1.89 4.75 28.57
C ARG A 101 0.73 4.23 29.45
N MET A 102 -0.08 5.11 30.03
CA MET A 102 -1.12 4.66 30.97
C MET A 102 -2.23 3.85 30.27
N PHE A 103 -2.47 4.09 28.98
CA PHE A 103 -3.46 3.36 28.18
C PHE A 103 -2.97 3.14 26.75
N GLY A 104 -3.35 2.01 26.15
CA GLY A 104 -3.13 1.71 24.74
C GLY A 104 -3.75 2.76 23.80
N PRO A 105 -3.21 2.96 22.60
CA PRO A 105 -3.75 3.91 21.62
C PRO A 105 -5.02 3.40 20.97
N ARG A 106 -5.80 4.33 20.41
CA ARG A 106 -6.81 3.98 19.40
C ARG A 106 -6.13 3.96 18.05
N VAL A 107 -6.38 2.93 17.26
CA VAL A 107 -5.69 2.71 15.99
C VAL A 107 -6.71 2.61 14.86
N VAL A 108 -6.48 3.30 13.75
CA VAL A 108 -7.17 3.05 12.48
C VAL A 108 -6.17 2.43 11.52
N ILE A 109 -6.49 1.26 10.95
CA ILE A 109 -5.63 0.53 10.02
C ILE A 109 -6.31 0.43 8.66
N GLY A 110 -5.58 0.79 7.60
CA GLY A 110 -5.97 0.56 6.21
C GLY A 110 -5.78 -0.92 5.83
N VAL A 111 -6.74 -1.49 5.10
CA VAL A 111 -6.64 -2.81 4.47
C VAL A 111 -7.11 -2.74 3.02
N PRO A 112 -6.65 -3.63 2.13
CA PRO A 112 -7.12 -3.68 0.75
C PRO A 112 -8.64 -3.87 0.66
N THR A 113 -9.23 -3.47 -0.45
CA THR A 113 -10.65 -3.73 -0.71
C THR A 113 -10.89 -5.22 -0.93
N GLY A 114 -12.06 -5.71 -0.51
CA GLY A 114 -12.46 -7.10 -0.71
C GLY A 114 -11.75 -8.10 0.21
N VAL A 115 -11.08 -7.61 1.24
CA VAL A 115 -10.54 -8.41 2.34
C VAL A 115 -11.64 -9.25 2.99
N THR A 116 -11.33 -10.50 3.30
CA THR A 116 -12.28 -11.39 4.00
C THR A 116 -12.39 -11.04 5.48
N ASN A 117 -13.47 -11.48 6.13
CA ASN A 117 -13.66 -11.29 7.58
C ASN A 117 -12.51 -11.88 8.40
N VAL A 118 -11.93 -13.00 7.94
CA VAL A 118 -10.81 -13.65 8.63
C VAL A 118 -9.56 -12.80 8.54
N GLU A 119 -9.27 -12.23 7.37
CA GLU A 119 -8.10 -11.37 7.15
C GLU A 119 -8.23 -10.03 7.89
N SER A 120 -9.39 -9.38 7.83
CA SER A 120 -9.65 -8.13 8.57
C SER A 120 -9.58 -8.36 10.09
N ARG A 121 -10.13 -9.48 10.59
CA ARG A 121 -10.00 -9.87 12.00
C ARG A 121 -8.55 -10.13 12.39
N ALA A 122 -7.76 -10.81 11.54
CA ALA A 122 -6.35 -11.04 11.83
C ALA A 122 -5.58 -9.71 12.01
N VAL A 123 -5.87 -8.68 11.21
CA VAL A 123 -5.27 -7.35 11.36
C VAL A 123 -5.67 -6.71 12.69
N ARG A 124 -6.97 -6.80 13.03
CA ARG A 124 -7.51 -6.30 14.30
C ARG A 124 -6.86 -6.98 15.50
N ASP A 125 -6.80 -8.30 15.50
CA ASP A 125 -6.24 -9.11 16.58
C ASP A 125 -4.74 -8.85 16.75
N ALA A 126 -3.99 -8.73 15.66
CA ALA A 126 -2.57 -8.40 15.70
C ALA A 126 -2.33 -7.02 16.31
N ALA A 127 -3.16 -6.02 15.96
CA ALA A 127 -3.06 -4.67 16.52
C ALA A 127 -3.44 -4.62 18.02
N VAL A 128 -4.46 -5.37 18.43
CA VAL A 128 -4.83 -5.50 19.86
C VAL A 128 -3.71 -6.19 20.64
N ALA A 129 -3.15 -7.29 20.12
CA ALA A 129 -2.03 -8.00 20.73
C ALA A 129 -0.77 -7.12 20.83
N ALA A 130 -0.57 -6.22 19.86
CA ALA A 130 0.48 -5.19 19.86
C ALA A 130 0.22 -4.01 20.83
N GLY A 131 -0.88 -4.03 21.59
CA GLY A 131 -1.16 -3.07 22.66
C GLY A 131 -2.15 -1.96 22.30
N ALA A 132 -2.84 -2.03 21.14
CA ALA A 132 -3.96 -1.13 20.84
C ALA A 132 -5.14 -1.39 21.79
N ARG A 133 -5.77 -0.32 22.28
CA ARG A 133 -6.98 -0.45 23.14
C ARG A 133 -8.27 -0.59 22.32
N GLU A 134 -8.26 -0.02 21.13
CA GLU A 134 -9.40 0.08 20.22
C GLU A 134 -8.82 0.15 18.81
N VAL A 135 -9.41 -0.63 17.91
CA VAL A 135 -8.96 -0.73 16.53
C VAL A 135 -10.16 -0.50 15.62
N HIS A 136 -10.00 0.33 14.60
CA HIS A 136 -10.94 0.42 13.49
C HIS A 136 -10.22 0.04 12.21
N ILE A 137 -10.90 -0.71 11.36
CA ILE A 137 -10.39 -1.14 10.07
C ILE A 137 -11.16 -0.39 8.99
N VAL A 138 -10.46 0.15 8.00
CA VAL A 138 -11.03 0.90 6.88
C VAL A 138 -10.37 0.44 5.59
N GLU A 139 -11.11 0.47 4.48
CA GLU A 139 -10.56 0.18 3.17
C GLU A 139 -9.55 1.25 2.73
N GLU A 140 -8.43 0.81 2.15
CA GLU A 140 -7.34 1.64 1.65
C GLU A 140 -7.80 2.70 0.63
N PRO A 141 -8.65 2.39 -0.37
CA PRO A 141 -9.18 3.40 -1.28
C PRO A 141 -9.90 4.54 -0.58
N ILE A 142 -10.69 4.24 0.47
CA ILE A 142 -11.42 5.24 1.25
C ILE A 142 -10.43 6.09 2.04
N ALA A 143 -9.51 5.45 2.77
CA ALA A 143 -8.47 6.16 3.51
C ALA A 143 -7.63 7.06 2.59
N GLY A 144 -7.13 6.53 1.48
CA GLY A 144 -6.35 7.29 0.51
C GLY A 144 -7.12 8.47 -0.11
N ALA A 145 -8.43 8.30 -0.36
CA ALA A 145 -9.29 9.39 -0.81
C ALA A 145 -9.46 10.48 0.26
N VAL A 146 -9.68 10.11 1.53
CA VAL A 146 -9.71 11.06 2.67
C VAL A 146 -8.38 11.80 2.79
N GLY A 147 -7.25 11.08 2.75
CA GLY A 147 -5.91 11.66 2.84
C GLY A 147 -5.50 12.49 1.62
N SER A 148 -6.21 12.33 0.50
CA SER A 148 -6.11 13.15 -0.72
C SER A 148 -7.15 14.27 -0.77
N LYS A 149 -7.97 14.43 0.29
CA LYS A 149 -9.01 15.46 0.42
C LYS A 149 -10.07 15.41 -0.67
N LEU A 150 -10.41 14.19 -1.09
CA LEU A 150 -11.47 13.98 -2.08
C LEU A 150 -12.85 14.05 -1.41
N PRO A 151 -13.88 14.54 -2.13
CA PRO A 151 -15.24 14.74 -1.62
C PRO A 151 -16.04 13.43 -1.55
N ILE A 152 -15.54 12.43 -0.84
CA ILE A 152 -16.14 11.09 -0.80
C ILE A 152 -17.52 11.03 -0.12
N HIS A 153 -17.88 12.06 0.65
CA HIS A 153 -19.16 12.16 1.36
C HIS A 153 -20.28 12.73 0.48
N GLU A 154 -19.95 13.27 -0.69
CA GLU A 154 -20.91 13.86 -1.61
C GLU A 154 -21.59 12.75 -2.45
N ALA A 155 -22.79 13.04 -2.94
CA ALA A 155 -23.61 12.11 -3.73
C ALA A 155 -23.20 12.08 -5.21
N PHE A 156 -21.90 11.95 -5.49
CA PHE A 156 -21.37 11.88 -6.86
C PHE A 156 -20.15 10.96 -6.93
N GLY A 157 -19.87 10.44 -8.13
CA GLY A 157 -18.83 9.43 -8.36
C GLY A 157 -17.42 9.99 -8.23
N THR A 158 -16.63 9.45 -7.30
CA THR A 158 -15.19 9.71 -7.18
C THR A 158 -14.42 8.43 -7.44
N MET A 159 -13.74 8.32 -8.59
CA MET A 159 -12.91 7.16 -8.90
C MET A 159 -11.47 7.34 -8.40
N VAL A 160 -10.98 6.34 -7.67
CA VAL A 160 -9.63 6.30 -7.12
C VAL A 160 -8.91 5.00 -7.45
N LEU A 161 -7.59 5.09 -7.60
CA LEU A 161 -6.66 3.96 -7.73
C LEU A 161 -5.58 4.07 -6.65
N ASP A 162 -5.49 3.10 -5.76
CA ASP A 162 -4.32 2.91 -4.91
C ASP A 162 -3.40 1.86 -5.54
N ILE A 163 -2.20 2.23 -5.95
CA ILE A 163 -1.22 1.28 -6.47
C ILE A 163 -0.12 1.09 -5.43
N GLY A 164 -0.30 0.10 -4.58
CA GLY A 164 0.62 -0.25 -3.51
C GLY A 164 1.78 -1.15 -3.93
N GLY A 165 2.32 -1.85 -2.93
CA GLY A 165 3.32 -2.89 -3.12
C GLY A 165 2.72 -4.20 -3.65
N GLY A 166 1.81 -4.78 -2.87
CA GLY A 166 1.23 -6.09 -3.16
C GLY A 166 -0.13 -6.07 -3.88
N THR A 167 -0.84 -4.94 -3.83
CA THR A 167 -2.16 -4.77 -4.43
C THR A 167 -2.28 -3.45 -5.17
N CYS A 168 -3.18 -3.44 -6.16
CA CYS A 168 -3.77 -2.25 -6.72
C CYS A 168 -5.27 -2.27 -6.42
N ASP A 169 -5.74 -1.33 -5.63
CA ASP A 169 -7.13 -1.21 -5.22
C ASP A 169 -7.82 -0.11 -6.02
N ILE A 170 -8.87 -0.49 -6.75
CA ILE A 170 -9.64 0.36 -7.65
C ILE A 170 -11.01 0.53 -7.03
N ALA A 171 -11.48 1.77 -6.85
CA ALA A 171 -12.80 2.02 -6.28
C ALA A 171 -13.48 3.25 -6.89
N VAL A 172 -14.79 3.18 -7.02
CA VAL A 172 -15.69 4.32 -7.23
C VAL A 172 -16.42 4.58 -5.92
N LEU A 173 -16.17 5.75 -5.35
CA LEU A 173 -16.67 6.17 -4.04
C LEU A 173 -17.83 7.16 -4.20
N SER A 174 -18.82 7.06 -3.32
CA SER A 174 -19.93 8.02 -3.17
C SER A 174 -20.58 7.84 -1.80
N LEU A 175 -21.05 8.92 -1.18
CA LEU A 175 -21.74 8.86 0.13
C LEU A 175 -20.97 8.09 1.21
N ASN A 176 -19.65 8.28 1.27
CA ASN A 176 -18.68 7.59 2.12
C ASN A 176 -18.49 6.08 1.85
N GLY A 177 -19.21 5.48 0.90
CA GLY A 177 -19.09 4.06 0.58
C GLY A 177 -18.40 3.79 -0.75
N SER A 178 -17.91 2.56 -0.91
CA SER A 178 -17.54 2.03 -2.23
C SER A 178 -18.79 1.54 -2.96
N VAL A 179 -19.01 2.04 -4.17
CA VAL A 179 -20.14 1.64 -5.04
C VAL A 179 -19.73 0.52 -5.98
N ALA A 180 -18.53 0.58 -6.52
CA ALA A 180 -17.93 -0.46 -7.34
C ALA A 180 -16.43 -0.49 -7.04
N SER A 181 -15.86 -1.68 -6.84
CA SER A 181 -14.44 -1.77 -6.50
C SER A 181 -13.86 -3.15 -6.76
N LYS A 182 -12.54 -3.18 -6.97
CA LYS A 182 -11.77 -4.39 -7.23
C LYS A 182 -10.36 -4.24 -6.68
N SER A 183 -9.86 -5.27 -6.01
CA SER A 183 -8.44 -5.39 -5.69
C SER A 183 -7.75 -6.31 -6.69
N SER A 184 -6.61 -5.88 -7.23
CA SER A 184 -5.77 -6.63 -8.15
C SER A 184 -4.43 -6.91 -7.50
N HIS A 185 -3.89 -8.12 -7.68
CA HIS A 185 -2.52 -8.46 -7.22
C HIS A 185 -1.42 -7.98 -8.18
N ILE A 186 -1.75 -7.09 -9.11
CA ILE A 186 -0.81 -6.46 -10.03
C ILE A 186 -0.42 -5.09 -9.47
N ALA A 187 0.75 -5.04 -8.84
CA ALA A 187 1.26 -3.87 -8.15
C ALA A 187 2.80 -3.84 -8.16
N GLY A 188 3.42 -3.06 -7.27
CA GLY A 188 4.86 -2.88 -7.20
C GLY A 188 5.70 -4.17 -7.12
N ASP A 189 5.24 -5.16 -6.36
CA ASP A 189 5.94 -6.43 -6.17
C ASP A 189 5.91 -7.27 -7.45
N ARG A 190 4.75 -7.35 -8.11
CA ARG A 190 4.61 -8.00 -9.43
C ARG A 190 5.49 -7.31 -10.49
N PHE A 191 5.60 -5.99 -10.46
CA PHE A 191 6.49 -5.26 -11.37
C PHE A 191 7.96 -5.63 -11.14
N ASN A 192 8.38 -5.84 -9.89
CA ASN A 192 9.73 -6.32 -9.59
C ASN A 192 9.95 -7.74 -10.12
N GLU A 193 8.99 -8.64 -9.94
CA GLU A 193 9.04 -10.01 -10.47
C GLU A 193 9.17 -10.01 -11.99
N ASN A 194 8.40 -9.18 -12.69
CA ASN A 194 8.49 -9.05 -14.15
C ASN A 194 9.90 -8.62 -14.59
N ILE A 195 10.51 -7.65 -13.91
CA ILE A 195 11.87 -7.19 -14.20
C ILE A 195 12.89 -8.32 -13.95
N ILE A 196 12.75 -9.08 -12.85
CA ILE A 196 13.62 -10.22 -12.55
C ILE A 196 13.52 -11.28 -13.65
N ASP A 197 12.30 -11.63 -14.03
CA ASP A 197 12.03 -12.65 -15.03
C ASP A 197 12.56 -12.25 -16.41
N TYR A 198 12.34 -11.00 -16.82
CA TYR A 198 12.88 -10.45 -18.06
C TYR A 198 14.41 -10.48 -18.07
N ILE A 199 15.06 -10.05 -16.98
CA ILE A 199 16.52 -10.07 -16.90
C ILE A 199 17.07 -11.50 -16.96
N ARG A 200 16.36 -12.44 -16.33
CA ARG A 200 16.70 -13.85 -16.36
C ARG A 200 16.56 -14.45 -17.76
N SER A 201 15.50 -14.11 -18.51
CA SER A 201 15.25 -14.65 -19.86
C SER A 201 16.19 -14.04 -20.90
N GLU A 202 16.23 -12.71 -20.98
CA GLU A 202 16.90 -11.98 -22.06
C GLU A 202 18.42 -11.94 -21.87
N PHE A 203 18.86 -11.72 -20.63
CA PHE A 203 20.28 -11.58 -20.34
C PHE A 203 20.91 -12.83 -19.72
N ARG A 204 20.13 -13.85 -19.33
CA ARG A 204 20.66 -15.01 -18.56
C ARG A 204 21.39 -14.58 -17.28
N LEU A 205 20.89 -13.53 -16.63
CA LEU A 205 21.47 -12.95 -15.42
C LEU A 205 20.50 -13.12 -14.24
N LEU A 206 20.98 -13.59 -13.10
CA LEU A 206 20.20 -13.63 -11.86
C LEU A 206 20.39 -12.34 -11.08
N VAL A 207 19.29 -11.66 -10.77
CA VAL A 207 19.24 -10.50 -9.88
C VAL A 207 18.22 -10.74 -8.77
N GLY A 208 18.40 -10.08 -7.62
CA GLY A 208 17.46 -10.15 -6.51
C GLY A 208 16.43 -9.02 -6.55
N GLU A 209 15.41 -9.15 -5.71
CA GLU A 209 14.30 -8.19 -5.59
C GLU A 209 14.76 -6.75 -5.33
N ARG A 210 15.74 -6.55 -4.43
CA ARG A 210 16.30 -5.21 -4.18
C ARG A 210 16.86 -4.55 -5.44
N THR A 211 17.52 -5.33 -6.30
CA THR A 211 18.08 -4.84 -7.56
C THR A 211 16.97 -4.53 -8.55
N ALA A 212 15.92 -5.37 -8.61
CA ALA A 212 14.75 -5.13 -9.45
C ALA A 212 13.99 -3.85 -9.04
N GLU A 213 13.81 -3.61 -7.75
CA GLU A 213 13.22 -2.36 -7.23
C GLU A 213 14.08 -1.14 -7.60
N GLU A 214 15.40 -1.23 -7.46
CA GLU A 214 16.32 -0.15 -7.88
C GLU A 214 16.23 0.14 -9.38
N ILE A 215 16.03 -0.89 -10.21
CA ILE A 215 15.79 -0.76 -11.66
C ILE A 215 14.44 -0.09 -11.91
N LYS A 216 13.37 -0.58 -11.28
CA LYS A 216 12.00 -0.03 -11.41
C LYS A 216 11.98 1.47 -11.09
N ILE A 217 12.55 1.87 -9.96
CA ILE A 217 12.62 3.28 -9.55
C ILE A 217 13.55 4.08 -10.48
N GLY A 218 14.71 3.52 -10.81
CA GLY A 218 15.78 4.24 -11.52
C GLY A 218 15.48 4.48 -13.00
N VAL A 219 14.96 3.47 -13.71
CA VAL A 219 14.79 3.49 -15.17
C VAL A 219 13.38 3.09 -15.62
N GLY A 220 12.49 2.71 -14.70
CA GLY A 220 11.13 2.29 -15.04
C GLY A 220 10.28 3.41 -15.63
N SER A 221 9.50 3.04 -16.65
CA SER A 221 8.47 3.85 -17.28
C SER A 221 7.37 2.95 -17.83
N ALA A 222 6.16 3.50 -17.99
CA ALA A 222 5.02 2.87 -18.64
C ALA A 222 4.89 3.31 -20.12
N LEU A 223 5.50 4.44 -20.50
CA LEU A 223 5.50 4.98 -21.86
C LEU A 223 6.91 5.38 -22.30
N PRO A 224 7.18 5.43 -23.63
CA PRO A 224 8.42 5.98 -24.17
C PRO A 224 8.69 7.39 -23.63
N LEU A 225 9.92 7.60 -23.14
CA LEU A 225 10.37 8.90 -22.63
C LEU A 225 11.07 9.70 -23.75
N PRO A 226 11.01 11.04 -23.72
CA PRO A 226 11.77 11.87 -24.65
C PRO A 226 13.29 11.63 -24.54
N GLU A 227 13.76 11.43 -23.32
CA GLU A 227 15.14 11.07 -23.01
C GLU A 227 15.17 9.63 -22.47
N PRO A 228 15.78 8.68 -23.20
CA PRO A 228 15.95 7.31 -22.72
C PRO A 228 16.74 7.27 -21.41
N LEU A 229 16.38 6.32 -20.54
CA LEU A 229 17.05 6.09 -19.28
C LEU A 229 17.77 4.74 -19.32
N GLU A 230 18.97 4.69 -18.77
CA GLU A 230 19.72 3.46 -18.66
C GLU A 230 20.48 3.37 -17.33
N ARG A 231 20.79 2.14 -16.92
CA ARG A 231 21.53 1.87 -15.69
C ARG A 231 22.35 0.59 -15.81
N ALA A 232 23.56 0.62 -15.29
CA ALA A 232 24.39 -0.57 -15.10
C ALA A 232 23.87 -1.42 -13.93
N VAL A 233 23.68 -2.72 -14.17
CA VAL A 233 23.15 -3.69 -13.22
C VAL A 233 24.10 -4.88 -13.13
N ARG A 234 24.47 -5.24 -11.90
CA ARG A 234 25.27 -6.44 -11.62
C ARG A 234 24.39 -7.56 -11.10
N GLY A 235 24.67 -8.77 -11.58
CA GLY A 235 24.02 -9.99 -11.14
C GLY A 235 24.94 -11.19 -11.31
N ARG A 236 24.42 -12.38 -11.03
CA ARG A 236 25.14 -13.65 -11.24
C ARG A 236 24.80 -14.20 -12.61
N ASP A 237 25.79 -14.35 -13.47
CA ASP A 237 25.62 -14.96 -14.78
C ASP A 237 25.24 -16.44 -14.62
N LEU A 238 24.17 -16.87 -15.31
CA LEU A 238 23.65 -18.23 -15.15
C LEU A 238 24.49 -19.29 -15.87
N ALA A 239 25.27 -18.91 -16.88
CA ALA A 239 26.11 -19.85 -17.61
C ALA A 239 27.44 -20.12 -16.88
N THR A 240 28.03 -19.07 -16.30
CA THR A 240 29.36 -19.13 -15.67
C THR A 240 29.33 -19.15 -14.14
N GLY A 241 28.23 -18.71 -13.53
CA GLY A 241 28.12 -18.52 -12.08
C GLY A 241 28.87 -17.30 -11.53
N LEU A 242 29.54 -16.52 -12.38
CA LEU A 242 30.35 -15.37 -11.99
C LEU A 242 29.55 -14.05 -12.02
N PRO A 243 29.97 -13.02 -11.27
CA PRO A 243 29.39 -11.69 -11.39
C PRO A 243 29.57 -11.11 -12.79
N ARG A 244 28.49 -10.59 -13.39
CA ARG A 244 28.50 -9.90 -14.69
C ARG A 244 27.65 -8.63 -14.60
N GLU A 245 28.05 -7.61 -15.36
CA GLU A 245 27.35 -6.33 -15.48
C GLU A 245 26.65 -6.24 -16.85
N ILE A 246 25.44 -5.71 -16.86
CA ILE A 246 24.64 -5.42 -18.07
C ILE A 246 24.06 -4.01 -17.97
N ILE A 247 23.67 -3.43 -19.11
CA ILE A 247 22.93 -2.17 -19.17
C ILE A 247 21.44 -2.49 -19.32
N ILE A 248 20.62 -1.99 -18.39
CA ILE A 248 19.15 -2.04 -18.46
C ILE A 248 18.63 -0.68 -18.85
N THR A 249 17.68 -0.64 -19.79
CA THR A 249 17.08 0.58 -20.32
C THR A 249 15.62 0.68 -19.90
N ASP A 250 15.03 1.87 -20.06
CA ASP A 250 13.59 2.09 -19.91
C ASP A 250 12.75 1.22 -20.86
N THR A 251 13.27 0.90 -22.05
CA THR A 251 12.63 -0.04 -23.00
C THR A 251 12.54 -1.45 -22.43
N HIS A 252 13.64 -1.98 -21.89
CA HIS A 252 13.63 -3.31 -21.27
C HIS A 252 12.61 -3.39 -20.12
N VAL A 253 12.52 -2.34 -19.30
CA VAL A 253 11.53 -2.30 -18.21
C VAL A 253 10.11 -2.22 -18.77
N ARG A 254 9.82 -1.34 -19.74
CA ARG A 254 8.49 -1.28 -20.38
C ARG A 254 8.04 -2.61 -20.95
N GLU A 255 8.93 -3.30 -21.67
CA GLU A 255 8.64 -4.62 -22.23
C GLU A 255 8.30 -5.62 -21.12
N SER A 256 9.09 -5.64 -20.03
CA SER A 256 8.84 -6.51 -18.89
C SER A 256 7.49 -6.25 -18.22
N LEU A 257 7.04 -4.99 -18.16
CA LEU A 257 5.80 -4.61 -17.45
C LEU A 257 4.54 -4.71 -18.31
N SER A 258 4.66 -4.85 -19.63
CA SER A 258 3.55 -4.80 -20.59
C SER A 258 2.33 -5.64 -20.18
N VAL A 259 2.53 -6.93 -19.92
CA VAL A 259 1.45 -7.86 -19.53
C VAL A 259 0.77 -7.45 -18.22
N SER A 260 1.55 -6.96 -17.25
CA SER A 260 1.01 -6.50 -15.97
C SER A 260 0.23 -5.21 -16.14
N LEU A 261 0.72 -4.26 -16.94
CA LEU A 261 -0.01 -3.04 -17.23
C LEU A 261 -1.33 -3.37 -17.95
N ASP A 262 -1.34 -4.25 -18.94
CA ASP A 262 -2.56 -4.70 -19.62
C ASP A 262 -3.57 -5.31 -18.63
N GLY A 263 -3.11 -6.18 -17.72
CA GLY A 263 -3.98 -6.75 -16.68
C GLY A 263 -4.53 -5.72 -15.69
N LEU A 264 -3.75 -4.69 -15.34
CA LEU A 264 -4.22 -3.57 -14.52
C LEU A 264 -5.33 -2.78 -15.24
N LEU A 265 -5.19 -2.59 -16.54
CA LEU A 265 -6.16 -1.88 -17.38
C LEU A 265 -7.45 -2.68 -17.54
N ASP A 266 -7.38 -4.00 -17.59
CA ASP A 266 -8.57 -4.86 -17.61
C ASP A 266 -9.31 -4.82 -16.27
N ALA A 267 -8.59 -4.86 -15.14
CA ALA A 267 -9.20 -4.69 -13.82
C ALA A 267 -9.93 -3.34 -13.67
N LEU A 268 -9.38 -2.29 -14.26
CA LEU A 268 -9.96 -0.96 -14.28
C LEU A 268 -11.25 -0.89 -15.11
N LYS A 269 -11.29 -1.53 -16.28
CA LYS A 269 -12.50 -1.64 -17.12
C LYS A 269 -13.61 -2.37 -16.38
N GLU A 270 -13.28 -3.46 -15.68
CA GLU A 270 -14.28 -4.21 -14.91
C GLU A 270 -14.97 -3.35 -13.84
N VAL A 271 -14.24 -2.47 -13.16
CA VAL A 271 -14.86 -1.55 -12.19
C VAL A 271 -15.75 -0.52 -12.88
N ILE A 272 -15.33 0.02 -14.03
CA ILE A 272 -16.14 0.95 -14.82
C ILE A 272 -17.45 0.27 -15.29
N GLU A 273 -17.38 -0.99 -15.74
CA GLU A 273 -18.56 -1.77 -16.17
C GLU A 273 -19.55 -2.04 -15.03
N GLN A 274 -19.07 -2.16 -13.79
CA GLN A 274 -19.90 -2.32 -12.59
C GLN A 274 -20.44 -0.99 -12.04
N THR A 275 -19.92 0.14 -12.53
CA THR A 275 -20.28 1.46 -12.00
C THR A 275 -21.63 1.93 -12.55
N PRO A 276 -22.57 2.39 -11.71
CA PRO A 276 -23.84 2.96 -12.16
C PRO A 276 -23.66 4.12 -13.17
N PRO A 277 -24.48 4.21 -14.23
CA PRO A 277 -24.37 5.25 -15.24
C PRO A 277 -24.39 6.68 -14.71
N GLU A 278 -25.10 6.91 -13.61
CA GLU A 278 -25.21 8.20 -12.95
C GLU A 278 -23.85 8.66 -12.41
N LEU A 279 -23.05 7.74 -11.85
CA LEU A 279 -21.72 8.03 -11.31
C LEU A 279 -20.64 8.05 -12.40
N LEU A 280 -20.83 7.30 -13.49
CA LEU A 280 -19.92 7.35 -14.63
C LEU A 280 -19.82 8.76 -15.24
N SER A 281 -20.93 9.50 -15.25
CA SER A 281 -20.95 10.88 -15.76
C SER A 281 -20.02 11.79 -14.95
N ASP A 282 -19.97 11.62 -13.63
CA ASP A 282 -19.08 12.37 -12.74
C ASP A 282 -17.60 12.03 -12.99
N ILE A 283 -17.32 10.73 -13.21
CA ILE A 283 -15.96 10.23 -13.49
C ILE A 283 -15.46 10.77 -14.84
N LEU A 284 -16.33 10.84 -15.86
CA LEU A 284 -15.97 11.42 -17.16
C LEU A 284 -15.58 12.90 -17.04
N GLU A 285 -16.23 13.66 -16.16
CA GLU A 285 -15.95 15.08 -15.95
C GLU A 285 -14.71 15.32 -15.07
N ARG A 286 -14.59 14.57 -13.96
CA ARG A 286 -13.59 14.83 -12.91
C ARG A 286 -12.33 13.99 -13.05
N GLY A 287 -12.44 12.86 -13.75
CA GLY A 287 -11.35 11.93 -13.96
C GLY A 287 -11.10 10.99 -12.78
N VAL A 288 -9.92 10.38 -12.78
CA VAL A 288 -9.45 9.42 -11.79
C VAL A 288 -8.32 10.02 -10.96
N VAL A 289 -8.32 9.74 -9.65
CA VAL A 289 -7.21 10.11 -8.76
C VAL A 289 -6.41 8.87 -8.38
N VAL A 290 -5.10 8.92 -8.55
CA VAL A 290 -4.19 7.81 -8.28
C VAL A 290 -3.26 8.15 -7.12
N PHE A 291 -3.08 7.23 -6.19
CA PHE A 291 -2.13 7.30 -5.09
C PHE A 291 -1.43 5.94 -4.89
N GLY A 292 -0.59 5.84 -3.86
CA GLY A 292 0.29 4.68 -3.65
C GLY A 292 1.65 4.84 -4.35
N GLY A 293 2.58 3.93 -4.05
CA GLY A 293 3.95 3.99 -4.59
C GLY A 293 4.06 3.67 -6.08
N GLY A 294 3.20 2.78 -6.58
CA GLY A 294 3.14 2.43 -8.00
C GLY A 294 2.66 3.59 -8.89
N ALA A 295 1.94 4.56 -8.32
CA ALA A 295 1.55 5.79 -9.00
C ALA A 295 2.74 6.60 -9.54
N LEU A 296 3.94 6.38 -8.99
CA LEU A 296 5.18 7.07 -9.36
C LEU A 296 5.89 6.46 -10.58
N LEU A 297 5.34 5.39 -11.17
CA LEU A 297 5.88 4.86 -12.42
C LEU A 297 5.72 5.91 -13.54
N ARG A 298 6.84 6.32 -14.14
CA ARG A 298 6.86 7.40 -15.14
C ARG A 298 5.97 7.09 -16.33
N GLY A 299 5.11 8.01 -16.75
CA GLY A 299 4.22 7.78 -17.89
C GLY A 299 2.96 6.98 -17.55
N LEU A 300 2.78 6.52 -16.30
CA LEU A 300 1.59 5.77 -15.90
C LEU A 300 0.31 6.62 -15.94
N PRO A 301 0.28 7.87 -15.40
CA PRO A 301 -0.91 8.72 -15.53
C PRO A 301 -1.33 8.93 -16.98
N GLU A 302 -0.37 9.20 -17.86
CA GLU A 302 -0.59 9.43 -19.29
C GLU A 302 -1.07 8.16 -20.01
N LEU A 303 -0.55 6.99 -19.62
CA LEU A 303 -1.04 5.70 -20.12
C LEU A 303 -2.50 5.48 -19.72
N LEU A 304 -2.81 5.68 -18.44
CA LEU A 304 -4.17 5.51 -17.91
C LEU A 304 -5.14 6.51 -18.57
N GLU A 305 -4.75 7.78 -18.68
CA GLU A 305 -5.57 8.82 -19.33
C GLU A 305 -5.86 8.48 -20.79
N LYS A 306 -4.85 8.06 -21.56
CA LYS A 306 -5.03 7.63 -22.96
C LYS A 306 -6.02 6.47 -23.09
N MET A 307 -6.01 5.55 -22.14
CA MET A 307 -6.80 4.33 -22.20
C MET A 307 -8.22 4.50 -21.69
N LEU A 308 -8.40 5.32 -20.65
CA LEU A 308 -9.71 5.62 -20.10
C LEU A 308 -10.46 6.69 -20.89
N GLY A 309 -9.73 7.59 -21.55
CA GLY A 309 -10.32 8.78 -22.18
C GLY A 309 -10.82 9.82 -21.17
N VAL A 310 -10.40 9.74 -19.90
CA VAL A 310 -10.71 10.70 -18.83
C VAL A 310 -9.42 11.20 -18.19
N PRO A 311 -9.43 12.42 -17.59
CA PRO A 311 -8.25 12.94 -16.91
C PRO A 311 -7.76 12.00 -15.81
N VAL A 312 -6.45 11.83 -15.67
CA VAL A 312 -5.86 11.06 -14.57
C VAL A 312 -4.93 11.97 -13.79
N ARG A 313 -5.09 12.01 -12.46
CA ARG A 313 -4.32 12.90 -11.58
C ARG A 313 -3.65 12.10 -10.48
N ILE A 314 -2.36 12.33 -10.27
CA ILE A 314 -1.66 11.79 -9.11
C ILE A 314 -1.97 12.67 -7.90
N SER A 315 -2.31 12.04 -6.76
CA SER A 315 -2.44 12.74 -5.48
C SER A 315 -1.13 13.48 -5.14
N PRO A 316 -1.15 14.71 -4.59
CA PRO A 316 0.07 15.48 -4.33
C PRO A 316 1.13 14.75 -3.49
N ASP A 317 0.70 13.90 -2.58
CA ASP A 317 1.57 13.10 -1.72
C ASP A 317 1.10 11.63 -1.74
N PRO A 318 1.38 10.90 -2.83
CA PRO A 318 0.74 9.61 -3.11
C PRO A 318 1.23 8.52 -2.15
N LEU A 319 2.48 8.59 -1.70
CA LEU A 319 3.09 7.63 -0.76
C LEU A 319 2.53 7.67 0.66
N THR A 320 1.80 8.71 1.02
CA THR A 320 1.33 8.95 2.40
C THR A 320 -0.17 9.18 2.47
N ALA A 321 -0.88 9.04 1.34
CA ALA A 321 -2.30 9.30 1.24
C ALA A 321 -3.10 8.44 2.21
N VAL A 322 -2.88 7.12 2.21
CA VAL A 322 -3.56 6.18 3.12
C VAL A 322 -3.28 6.51 4.58
N ALA A 323 -2.00 6.65 4.95
CA ALA A 323 -1.60 6.97 6.33
C ALA A 323 -2.18 8.30 6.84
N ARG A 324 -2.23 9.33 5.99
CA ARG A 324 -2.93 10.59 6.36
C ARG A 324 -4.42 10.39 6.49
N GLY A 325 -5.02 9.60 5.61
CA GLY A 325 -6.43 9.25 5.65
C GLY A 325 -6.83 8.58 6.95
N THR A 326 -6.14 7.51 7.31
CA THR A 326 -6.34 6.82 8.59
C THR A 326 -6.13 7.79 9.75
N GLY A 327 -5.10 8.64 9.68
CA GLY A 327 -4.88 9.74 10.61
C GLY A 327 -6.08 10.65 10.78
N ILE A 328 -6.61 11.22 9.70
CA ILE A 328 -7.79 12.11 9.71
C ILE A 328 -9.01 11.39 10.30
N ILE A 329 -9.23 10.13 9.91
CA ILE A 329 -10.33 9.32 10.41
C ILE A 329 -10.23 9.12 11.93
N THR A 330 -9.02 8.94 12.48
CA THR A 330 -8.83 8.84 13.94
C THR A 330 -9.19 10.12 14.69
N GLU A 331 -9.15 11.28 14.03
CA GLU A 331 -9.42 12.56 14.67
C GLU A 331 -10.92 12.81 14.89
N THR A 332 -11.76 12.24 14.02
CA THR A 332 -13.24 12.33 14.03
C THR A 332 -13.90 10.99 13.66
N PRO A 333 -13.67 9.90 14.41
CA PRO A 333 -14.14 8.56 14.05
C PRO A 333 -15.67 8.46 14.00
N GLU A 334 -16.38 9.35 14.71
CA GLU A 334 -17.84 9.38 14.72
C GLU A 334 -18.46 9.69 13.35
N LEU A 335 -17.74 10.43 12.49
CA LEU A 335 -18.18 10.77 11.13
C LEU A 335 -17.97 9.60 10.15
N PHE A 336 -17.20 8.60 10.54
CA PHE A 336 -16.75 7.49 9.70
C PHE A 336 -17.23 6.13 10.21
N LYS A 337 -18.20 6.11 11.13
CA LYS A 337 -18.67 4.85 11.74
C LYS A 337 -19.20 3.84 10.74
N GLU A 338 -19.85 4.32 9.69
CA GLU A 338 -20.48 3.52 8.64
C GLU A 338 -19.47 2.92 7.64
N ILE A 339 -18.23 3.42 7.62
CA ILE A 339 -17.18 2.93 6.72
C ILE A 339 -16.23 1.95 7.39
N PHE A 340 -16.37 1.74 8.69
CA PHE A 340 -15.55 0.78 9.40
C PHE A 340 -16.05 -0.63 9.12
N LEU A 341 -15.11 -1.53 8.85
CA LEU A 341 -15.43 -2.94 8.68
C LEU A 341 -15.78 -3.53 10.06
N HIS A 342 -17.07 -3.77 10.28
CA HIS A 342 -17.62 -4.39 11.48
C HIS A 342 -17.94 -5.87 11.25
N GLU A 343 -17.72 -6.69 12.27
CA GLU A 343 -17.89 -8.15 12.17
C GLU A 343 -19.36 -8.59 12.06
N GLU A 344 -20.32 -7.74 12.44
CA GLU A 344 -21.74 -8.09 12.58
C GLU A 344 -22.60 -7.82 11.32
N GLU A 345 -22.14 -7.02 10.36
CA GLU A 345 -22.92 -6.69 9.14
C GLU A 345 -22.87 -7.75 8.03
N ILE A 346 -22.11 -8.84 8.22
CA ILE A 346 -21.82 -9.81 7.16
C ILE A 346 -22.53 -11.16 7.39
N LEU A 347 -23.28 -11.32 8.48
CA LEU A 347 -24.13 -12.49 8.71
C LEU A 347 -25.52 -12.39 8.05
N SER A 348 -25.85 -11.28 7.38
CA SER A 348 -27.14 -11.09 6.70
C SER A 348 -27.11 -11.36 5.19
N GLN A 349 -26.00 -11.84 4.62
CA GLN A 349 -25.88 -12.17 3.19
C GLN A 349 -25.57 -13.65 2.89
N THR A 350 -25.87 -14.55 3.83
CA THR A 350 -25.98 -16.00 3.58
C THR A 350 -27.40 -16.48 3.83
#